data_AF-A0A2X3VJ28-F1
#
_entry.id   AF-A0A2X3VJ28-F1
#
_cell.length_a   1.000
_cell.length_b   1.000
_cell.length_c   1.000
_cell.angle_alpha   90.00
_cell.angle_beta   90.00
_cell.angle_gamma   90.00
#
_symmetry.space_group_name_H-M   'P 1'
#
loop_
_entity.id
_entity.type
_entity.pdbx_description
1 polymer ?
#
loop_
_entity_poly.entity_id
_entity_poly.type
_entity_poly.pdbx_seq_one_letter_code
_entity_poly.pdbx_strand_id
1 'polypeptide(L)'
;MIGIRLSKYLNREQIQTGLDFLDVDTNEDVMLFVDPLLLPDNFKKIVDDFIKQSYEIYCEENKKDSFNLFSHSKECNATHLGYSSNNSKGKGVSMKMLDQFFSYVKSSILAVQEKALTSVAMPLFIKRFSEDRMSDLIVSLLKKELVVFSLEQARLHGFQISSDTKTFEYWDHKNHEWTKFESPYVLDPEKNKKDRLLILVPKTIVSKRYIISPAKYVSNIFSRLQLLPMYQDAKGKPYPKKTLRELKINKQYNEDKQKNYILDSTTSSPEYFIDYMEHSEKYRDNKSMLDDELISFL
;
A
#
# COMPACT_ATOMS: atom_id res chain seq x y z
N MET A 1 -13.43 -27.38 3.67
CA MET A 1 -12.73 -26.98 4.90
C MET A 1 -13.56 -25.87 5.54
N ILE A 2 -13.87 -25.94 6.83
CA ILE A 2 -14.61 -24.88 7.52
C ILE A 2 -13.56 -23.90 8.04
N GLY A 3 -13.57 -22.67 7.52
CA GLY A 3 -12.69 -21.60 7.98
C GLY A 3 -13.09 -21.14 9.36
N ILE A 4 -12.12 -20.66 10.14
CA ILE A 4 -12.40 -20.15 11.47
C ILE A 4 -12.09 -18.66 11.47
N ARG A 5 -13.16 -17.86 11.45
CA ARG A 5 -13.08 -16.44 11.76
C ARG A 5 -12.53 -16.24 13.17
N LEU A 6 -11.62 -15.29 13.33
CA LEU A 6 -10.92 -15.08 14.60
C LEU A 6 -11.88 -14.80 15.76
N SER A 7 -12.92 -13.98 15.58
CA SER A 7 -13.94 -13.73 16.61
C SER A 7 -14.67 -14.99 17.03
N LYS A 8 -14.98 -15.90 16.09
CA LYS A 8 -15.58 -17.21 16.39
C LYS A 8 -14.62 -18.11 17.16
N TYR A 9 -13.34 -18.12 16.79
CA TYR A 9 -12.30 -18.84 17.54
C TYR A 9 -12.23 -18.36 19.00
N LEU A 10 -12.33 -17.05 19.19
CA LEU A 10 -12.31 -16.39 20.50
C LEU A 10 -13.65 -16.47 21.27
N ASN A 11 -14.65 -17.20 20.76
CA ASN A 11 -16.00 -17.29 21.33
C ASN A 11 -16.67 -15.93 21.57
N ARG A 12 -16.46 -14.96 20.67
CA ARG A 12 -17.09 -13.64 20.73
C ARG A 12 -18.45 -13.66 20.03
N GLU A 13 -19.41 -12.90 20.56
CA GLU A 13 -20.72 -12.70 19.93
C GLU A 13 -20.68 -11.70 18.77
N GLN A 14 -19.79 -10.71 18.83
CA GLN A 14 -19.68 -9.64 17.84
C GLN A 14 -18.47 -9.85 16.92
N ILE A 15 -18.69 -9.64 15.62
CA ILE A 15 -17.66 -9.56 14.58
C ILE A 15 -17.00 -8.18 14.66
N GLN A 16 -15.67 -8.14 14.60
CA GLN A 16 -14.81 -6.93 14.59
C GLN A 16 -14.88 -5.98 15.80
N THR A 17 -16.06 -5.76 16.37
CA THR A 17 -16.31 -4.80 17.44
C THR A 17 -15.51 -5.17 18.68
N GLY A 18 -14.76 -4.22 19.22
CA GLY A 18 -13.89 -4.42 20.39
C GLY A 18 -12.65 -5.28 20.13
N LEU A 19 -12.24 -5.43 18.87
CA LEU A 19 -10.92 -5.93 18.46
C LEU A 19 -10.12 -4.77 17.87
N ASP A 20 -8.82 -4.69 18.19
CA ASP A 20 -7.90 -3.69 17.63
C ASP A 20 -7.22 -4.17 16.33
N PHE A 21 -7.42 -5.43 15.99
CA PHE A 21 -6.96 -6.07 14.76
C PHE A 21 -8.16 -6.47 13.88
N LEU A 22 -7.86 -6.75 12.61
CA LEU A 22 -8.84 -7.19 11.63
C LEU A 22 -9.34 -8.62 11.91
N ASP A 23 -10.66 -8.79 11.98
CA ASP A 23 -11.31 -10.08 12.28
C ASP A 23 -11.43 -10.99 11.03
N VAL A 24 -10.28 -11.44 10.51
CA VAL A 24 -10.17 -12.23 9.27
C VAL A 24 -10.72 -13.66 9.40
N ASP A 25 -11.07 -14.26 8.25
CA ASP A 25 -11.23 -15.71 8.11
C ASP A 25 -9.89 -16.32 7.67
N THR A 26 -9.44 -17.40 8.32
CA THR A 26 -8.12 -17.98 8.03
C THR A 26 -8.08 -18.91 6.80
N ASN A 27 -9.22 -19.13 6.13
CA ASN A 27 -9.30 -19.89 4.89
C ASN A 27 -9.26 -19.03 3.62
N GLU A 28 -9.71 -17.78 3.69
CA GLU A 28 -9.89 -16.93 2.53
C GLU A 28 -9.34 -15.53 2.83
N ASP A 29 -8.60 -14.97 1.86
CA ASP A 29 -8.14 -13.61 1.97
C ASP A 29 -9.32 -12.64 1.88
N VAL A 30 -9.34 -11.66 2.78
CA VAL A 30 -10.25 -10.52 2.67
C VAL A 30 -9.63 -9.48 1.74
N MET A 31 -10.45 -8.93 0.83
CA MET A 31 -10.05 -7.90 -0.13
C MET A 31 -9.92 -6.52 0.53
N LEU A 32 -9.00 -6.45 1.49
CA LEU A 32 -8.52 -5.28 2.19
C LEU A 32 -7.00 -5.23 2.07
N PHE A 33 -6.44 -4.03 2.16
CA PHE A 33 -5.02 -3.79 1.93
C PHE A 33 -4.49 -2.85 3.00
N VAL A 34 -3.22 -3.00 3.40
CA VAL A 34 -2.57 -2.00 4.25
C VAL A 34 -2.41 -0.72 3.44
N ASP A 35 -2.92 0.39 3.98
CA ASP A 35 -2.93 1.69 3.31
C ASP A 35 -1.79 2.58 3.83
N PRO A 36 -0.84 2.99 2.97
CA PRO A 36 0.28 3.83 3.38
C PRO A 36 -0.15 5.18 3.97
N LEU A 37 -1.33 5.69 3.61
CA LEU A 37 -1.88 6.94 4.15
C LEU A 37 -2.30 6.80 5.62
N LEU A 38 -2.77 5.61 6.00
CA LEU A 38 -3.28 5.30 7.34
C LEU A 38 -2.19 4.82 8.30
N LEU A 39 -0.96 4.64 7.82
CA LEU A 39 0.15 4.22 8.68
C LEU A 39 0.42 5.28 9.77
N PRO A 40 0.57 4.86 11.04
CA PRO A 40 1.07 5.74 12.09
C PRO A 40 2.50 6.16 11.77
N ASP A 41 2.93 7.31 12.28
CA ASP A 41 4.18 7.96 11.84
C ASP A 41 5.42 7.08 12.04
N ASN A 42 5.46 6.27 13.10
CA ASN A 42 6.54 5.30 13.34
C ASN A 42 6.61 4.21 12.27
N PHE A 43 5.47 3.73 11.77
CA PHE A 43 5.44 2.73 10.68
C PHE A 43 5.73 3.38 9.33
N LYS A 44 5.14 4.56 9.09
CA LYS A 44 5.34 5.31 7.85
C LYS A 44 6.82 5.65 7.64
N LYS A 45 7.52 6.02 8.71
CA LYS A 45 8.97 6.29 8.67
C LYS A 45 9.77 5.11 8.14
N ILE A 46 9.45 3.88 8.54
CA ILE A 46 10.16 2.66 8.09
C ILE A 46 9.97 2.45 6.58
N VAL A 47 8.74 2.60 6.11
CA VAL A 47 8.42 2.36 4.69
C VAL A 47 8.99 3.46 3.79
N ASP A 48 8.90 4.72 4.20
CA ASP A 48 9.46 5.84 3.45
C ASP A 48 10.99 5.81 3.42
N ASP A 49 11.63 5.39 4.52
CA ASP A 49 13.07 5.20 4.60
C ASP A 49 13.55 4.18 3.57
N PHE A 50 12.92 3.01 3.50
CA PHE A 50 13.22 1.98 2.50
C PHE A 50 13.16 2.52 1.07
N ILE A 51 12.12 3.30 0.73
CA ILE A 51 11.94 3.87 -0.61
C ILE A 51 13.07 4.86 -0.94
N LYS A 52 13.42 5.73 0.02
CA LYS A 52 14.51 6.71 -0.13
C LYS A 52 15.86 6.02 -0.28
N GLN A 53 16.19 5.08 0.60
CA GLN A 53 17.43 4.33 0.52
C GLN A 53 17.55 3.56 -0.80
N SER A 54 16.46 2.93 -1.24
CA SER A 54 16.41 2.24 -2.53
C SER A 54 16.71 3.18 -3.69
N TYR A 55 16.22 4.42 -3.63
CA TYR A 55 16.50 5.46 -4.62
C TYR A 55 17.95 5.97 -4.55
N GLU A 56 18.52 6.13 -3.36
CA GLU A 56 19.92 6.53 -3.19
C GLU A 56 20.86 5.50 -3.80
N ILE A 57 20.67 4.21 -3.50
CA ILE A 57 21.45 3.11 -4.09
C ILE A 57 21.29 3.07 -5.62
N TYR A 58 20.07 3.36 -6.11
CA TYR A 58 19.83 3.46 -7.55
C TYR A 58 20.63 4.60 -8.20
N CYS A 59 20.76 5.73 -7.51
CA CYS A 59 21.49 6.91 -8.00
C CYS A 59 23.00 6.69 -8.06
N GLU A 60 23.56 5.88 -7.16
CA GLU A 60 24.97 5.45 -7.11
C GLU A 60 25.34 4.42 -8.21
N GLU A 61 24.53 4.33 -9.27
CA GLU A 61 24.64 3.41 -10.40
C GLU A 61 24.54 1.92 -10.04
N ASN A 62 24.22 1.60 -8.79
CA ASN A 62 24.00 0.24 -8.34
C ASN A 62 22.53 -0.21 -8.49
N LYS A 63 22.02 -0.11 -9.72
CA LYS A 63 20.61 -0.41 -10.05
C LYS A 63 20.20 -1.82 -9.61
N LYS A 64 21.10 -2.79 -9.79
CA LYS A 64 20.82 -4.19 -9.46
C LYS A 64 20.58 -4.36 -7.96
N ASP A 65 21.42 -3.75 -7.12
CA ASP A 65 21.30 -3.90 -5.68
C ASP A 65 20.08 -3.13 -5.15
N SER A 66 19.79 -1.96 -5.70
CA SER A 66 18.52 -1.24 -5.44
C SER A 66 17.31 -2.12 -5.71
N PHE A 67 17.28 -2.85 -6.84
CA PHE A 67 16.15 -3.74 -7.14
C PHE A 67 16.15 -5.02 -6.31
N ASN A 68 17.31 -5.51 -5.89
CA ASN A 68 17.41 -6.67 -5.00
C ASN A 68 16.76 -6.40 -3.64
N LEU A 69 16.73 -5.15 -3.16
CA LEU A 69 16.01 -4.79 -1.93
C LEU A 69 14.52 -5.14 -1.99
N PHE A 70 13.88 -5.02 -3.16
CA PHE A 70 12.48 -5.39 -3.35
C PHE A 70 12.24 -6.90 -3.46
N SER A 71 13.29 -7.72 -3.60
CA SER A 71 13.14 -9.19 -3.71
C SER A 71 12.74 -9.86 -2.39
N HIS A 72 12.94 -9.16 -1.27
CA HIS A 72 12.51 -9.59 0.07
C HIS A 72 11.02 -9.31 0.34
N SER A 73 10.36 -8.49 -0.49
CA SER A 73 8.92 -8.17 -0.43
C SER A 73 8.06 -9.29 -1.03
N LYS A 74 8.04 -10.46 -0.38
CA LYS A 74 7.21 -11.60 -0.80
C LYS A 74 5.79 -11.48 -0.25
N GLU A 75 4.83 -12.00 -1.02
CA GLU A 75 3.42 -12.13 -0.62
C GLU A 75 3.32 -12.80 0.76
N CYS A 76 2.53 -12.23 1.65
CA CYS A 76 2.44 -12.66 3.05
C CYS A 76 1.07 -13.21 3.41
N ASN A 77 0.80 -14.46 3.04
CA ASN A 77 -0.46 -15.18 3.31
C ASN A 77 -0.75 -15.43 4.81
N ALA A 78 0.08 -14.91 5.71
CA ALA A 78 -0.14 -14.99 7.15
C ALA A 78 -1.06 -13.87 7.67
N THR A 79 -1.29 -12.81 6.89
CA THR A 79 -2.22 -11.72 7.22
C THR A 79 -3.65 -11.97 6.74
N HIS A 80 -3.84 -12.92 5.82
CA HIS A 80 -5.11 -13.18 5.12
C HIS A 80 -5.69 -11.92 4.45
N LEU A 81 -4.81 -11.05 3.95
CA LEU A 81 -5.14 -9.85 3.17
C LEU A 81 -4.78 -10.11 1.71
N GLY A 82 -5.59 -9.58 0.79
CA GLY A 82 -5.26 -9.58 -0.63
C GLY A 82 -6.45 -9.95 -1.51
N TYR A 83 -6.17 -10.25 -2.77
CA TYR A 83 -7.19 -10.79 -3.67
C TYR A 83 -7.40 -12.27 -3.39
N SER A 84 -8.66 -12.70 -3.20
CA SER A 84 -8.97 -14.11 -2.98
C SER A 84 -8.44 -15.03 -4.10
N SER A 85 -8.16 -16.27 -3.72
CA SER A 85 -7.37 -17.32 -4.42
C SER A 85 -7.68 -17.61 -5.90
N ASN A 86 -8.73 -17.03 -6.48
CA ASN A 86 -9.05 -17.17 -7.90
C ASN A 86 -8.35 -16.16 -8.83
N ASN A 87 -7.56 -15.20 -8.32
CA ASN A 87 -7.02 -14.11 -9.15
C ASN A 87 -5.50 -13.85 -9.11
N SER A 88 -4.71 -14.51 -8.27
CA SER A 88 -3.28 -14.18 -8.15
C SER A 88 -2.39 -14.93 -9.15
N LYS A 89 -2.22 -14.36 -10.35
CA LYS A 89 -1.00 -14.62 -11.14
C LYS A 89 0.08 -13.66 -10.67
N GLY A 90 0.72 -14.00 -9.54
CA GLY A 90 1.79 -13.23 -8.92
C GLY A 90 2.86 -12.83 -9.93
N LYS A 91 2.91 -11.55 -10.25
CA LYS A 91 4.06 -10.92 -10.90
C LYS A 91 4.55 -9.86 -9.96
N GLY A 92 5.64 -10.16 -9.24
CA GLY A 92 6.36 -9.20 -8.41
C GLY A 92 6.64 -7.90 -9.15
N VAL A 93 7.07 -6.87 -8.41
CA VAL A 93 7.48 -5.61 -9.02
C VAL A 93 8.63 -5.91 -9.99
N SER A 94 8.43 -5.70 -11.29
CA SER A 94 9.49 -5.99 -12.24
C SER A 94 10.56 -4.90 -12.13
N MET A 95 11.83 -5.30 -12.27
CA MET A 95 12.96 -4.35 -12.31
C MET A 95 12.71 -3.20 -13.28
N LYS A 96 12.09 -3.48 -14.44
CA LYS A 96 11.69 -2.47 -15.43
C LYS A 96 10.73 -1.40 -14.85
N MET A 97 9.80 -1.79 -13.98
CA MET A 97 8.84 -0.84 -13.39
C MET A 97 9.51 0.06 -12.35
N LEU A 98 10.43 -0.47 -11.54
CA LEU A 98 11.23 0.32 -10.60
C LEU A 98 12.22 1.23 -11.32
N ASP A 99 12.91 0.73 -12.35
CA ASP A 99 13.85 1.52 -13.15
C ASP A 99 13.15 2.73 -13.80
N GLN A 100 11.95 2.53 -14.35
CA GLN A 100 11.15 3.64 -14.91
C GLN A 100 10.80 4.69 -13.86
N PHE A 101 10.45 4.27 -12.64
CA PHE A 101 10.10 5.18 -11.56
C PHE A 101 11.30 5.95 -11.04
N PHE A 102 12.38 5.25 -10.66
CA PHE A 102 13.57 5.92 -10.16
C PHE A 102 14.27 6.77 -11.23
N SER A 103 14.25 6.36 -12.51
CA SER A 103 14.71 7.22 -13.62
C SER A 103 13.89 8.51 -13.69
N TYR A 104 12.56 8.40 -13.61
CA TYR A 104 11.66 9.56 -13.63
C TYR A 104 11.92 10.50 -12.45
N VAL A 105 12.03 9.94 -11.23
CA VAL A 105 12.36 10.73 -10.03
C VAL A 105 13.71 11.42 -10.22
N LYS A 106 14.74 10.69 -10.66
CA LYS A 106 16.09 11.24 -10.90
C LYS A 106 16.10 12.41 -11.89
N SER A 107 15.24 12.40 -12.91
CA SER A 107 15.14 13.50 -13.88
C SER A 107 14.16 14.62 -13.48
N SER A 108 13.47 14.47 -12.35
CA SER A 108 12.48 15.46 -11.87
C SER A 108 13.12 16.56 -11.02
N ILE A 109 12.43 17.70 -10.88
CA ILE A 109 12.87 18.77 -9.96
C ILE A 109 12.83 18.29 -8.50
N LEU A 110 13.66 18.88 -7.63
CA LEU A 110 13.84 18.45 -6.24
C LEU A 110 12.51 18.31 -5.47
N ALA A 111 11.62 19.30 -5.56
CA ALA A 111 10.33 19.26 -4.87
C ALA A 111 9.43 18.09 -5.30
N VAL A 112 9.53 17.64 -6.56
CA VAL A 112 8.84 16.43 -7.03
C VAL A 112 9.54 15.19 -6.49
N GLN A 113 10.87 15.17 -6.44
CA GLN A 113 11.62 14.03 -5.89
C GLN A 113 11.23 13.75 -4.44
N GLU A 114 11.25 14.79 -3.59
CA GLU A 114 10.92 14.69 -2.17
C GLU A 114 9.52 14.13 -1.91
N LYS A 115 8.53 14.55 -2.71
CA LYS A 115 7.14 14.11 -2.55
C LYS A 115 6.85 12.77 -3.23
N ALA A 116 7.56 12.43 -4.30
CA ALA A 116 7.39 11.16 -5.02
C ALA A 116 8.02 9.97 -4.27
N LEU A 117 9.12 10.19 -3.54
CA LEU A 117 9.83 9.19 -2.74
C LEU A 117 9.13 8.94 -1.38
N THR A 118 7.84 8.67 -1.44
CA THR A 118 7.03 8.31 -0.28
C THR A 118 6.14 7.12 -0.60
N SER A 119 5.82 6.35 0.43
CA SER A 119 4.90 5.22 0.39
C SER A 119 3.52 5.58 -0.19
N VAL A 120 3.04 6.79 0.08
CA VAL A 120 1.74 7.30 -0.40
C VAL A 120 1.79 7.68 -1.88
N ALA A 121 2.89 8.26 -2.35
CA ALA A 121 3.00 8.75 -3.73
C ALA A 121 3.48 7.69 -4.73
N MET A 122 4.35 6.77 -4.32
CA MET A 122 4.95 5.75 -5.19
C MET A 122 3.92 4.97 -6.02
N PRO A 123 2.76 4.52 -5.49
CA PRO A 123 1.73 3.85 -6.27
C PRO A 123 1.13 4.70 -7.42
N LEU A 124 1.25 6.03 -7.37
CA LEU A 124 0.77 6.91 -8.45
C LEU A 124 1.59 6.76 -9.74
N PHE A 125 2.89 6.47 -9.60
CA PHE A 125 3.85 6.49 -10.69
C PHE A 125 4.22 5.09 -11.19
N ILE A 126 4.08 4.06 -10.35
CA ILE A 126 4.44 2.69 -10.71
C ILE A 126 3.25 1.93 -11.26
N LYS A 127 3.40 1.44 -12.49
CA LYS A 127 2.37 0.66 -13.17
C LYS A 127 2.01 -0.58 -12.36
N ARG A 128 0.71 -0.82 -12.21
CA ARG A 128 0.17 -2.03 -11.57
C ARG A 128 0.73 -2.26 -10.16
N PHE A 129 1.36 -1.27 -9.54
CA PHE A 129 1.74 -1.32 -8.13
C PHE A 129 0.45 -1.07 -7.34
N SER A 130 -0.46 -2.05 -7.46
CA SER A 130 -1.79 -2.05 -6.90
C SER A 130 -1.71 -2.06 -5.38
N GLU A 131 -2.84 -1.78 -4.75
CA GLU A 131 -3.03 -1.84 -3.31
C GLU A 131 -2.43 -3.11 -2.72
N ASP A 132 -2.61 -4.25 -3.38
CA ASP A 132 -2.01 -5.55 -3.08
C ASP A 132 -0.48 -5.52 -2.97
N ARG A 133 0.23 -5.03 -3.99
CA ARG A 133 1.70 -5.04 -4.00
C ARG A 133 2.31 -4.04 -3.04
N MET A 134 1.67 -2.90 -2.86
CA MET A 134 2.10 -1.94 -1.84
C MET A 134 1.83 -2.49 -0.44
N SER A 135 0.68 -3.13 -0.22
CA SER A 135 0.34 -3.80 1.04
C SER A 135 1.34 -4.90 1.37
N ASP A 136 1.70 -5.77 0.42
CA ASP A 136 2.73 -6.80 0.59
C ASP A 136 4.09 -6.22 0.97
N LEU A 137 4.49 -5.13 0.30
CA LEU A 137 5.74 -4.44 0.61
C LEU A 137 5.70 -3.89 2.04
N ILE A 138 4.63 -3.16 2.40
CA ILE A 138 4.46 -2.61 3.75
C ILE A 138 4.51 -3.74 4.80
N VAL A 139 3.76 -4.83 4.59
CA VAL A 139 3.71 -5.98 5.51
C VAL A 139 5.06 -6.68 5.64
N SER A 140 5.87 -6.68 4.59
CA SER A 140 7.23 -7.24 4.61
C SER A 140 8.20 -6.33 5.36
N LEU A 141 8.17 -5.03 5.10
CA LEU A 141 9.01 -4.04 5.78
C LEU A 141 8.70 -3.96 7.28
N LEU A 142 7.41 -3.97 7.63
CA LEU A 142 6.89 -3.87 9.00
C LEU A 142 6.75 -5.22 9.70
N LYS A 143 7.44 -6.27 9.23
CA LYS A 143 7.24 -7.63 9.76
C LYS A 143 7.44 -7.70 11.27
N LYS A 144 8.44 -6.99 11.78
CA LYS A 144 8.77 -6.93 13.20
C LYS A 144 7.65 -6.29 14.01
N GLU A 145 7.20 -5.13 13.57
CA GLU A 145 6.15 -4.35 14.21
C GLU A 145 4.84 -5.13 14.25
N LEU A 146 4.48 -5.79 13.14
CA LEU A 146 3.26 -6.59 13.04
C LEU A 146 3.32 -7.87 13.88
N VAL A 147 4.48 -8.55 13.96
CA VAL A 147 4.64 -9.73 14.82
C VAL A 147 4.55 -9.34 16.30
N VAL A 148 5.19 -8.24 16.71
CA VAL A 148 5.10 -7.73 18.09
C VAL A 148 3.66 -7.37 18.44
N PHE A 149 2.98 -6.61 17.59
CA PHE A 149 1.56 -6.29 17.74
C PHE A 149 0.70 -7.56 17.84
N SER A 150 0.95 -8.56 16.99
CA SER A 150 0.22 -9.83 17.01
C SER A 150 0.38 -10.56 18.34
N LEU A 151 1.59 -10.59 18.91
CA LEU A 151 1.85 -11.20 20.21
C LEU A 151 1.18 -10.46 21.36
N GLU A 152 1.10 -9.13 21.30
CA GLU A 152 0.37 -8.33 22.28
C GLU A 152 -1.12 -8.66 22.24
N GLN A 153 -1.73 -8.65 21.05
CA GLN A 153 -3.13 -9.02 20.85
C GLN A 153 -3.39 -10.48 21.22
N ALA A 154 -2.44 -11.38 20.98
CA ALA A 154 -2.53 -12.78 21.38
C ALA A 154 -2.64 -12.94 22.89
N ARG A 155 -1.83 -12.22 23.67
CA ARG A 155 -1.89 -12.24 25.13
C ARG A 155 -3.19 -11.62 25.67
N LEU A 156 -3.67 -10.54 25.03
CA LEU A 156 -4.90 -9.85 25.43
C LEU A 156 -6.16 -10.71 25.20
N HIS A 157 -6.21 -11.41 24.07
CA HIS A 157 -7.40 -12.15 23.65
C HIS A 157 -7.32 -13.66 23.87
N GLY A 158 -6.16 -14.19 24.24
CA GLY A 158 -5.97 -15.62 24.50
C GLY A 158 -5.72 -16.46 23.25
N PHE A 159 -5.08 -15.91 22.21
CA PHE A 159 -4.61 -16.72 21.09
C PHE A 159 -3.43 -17.60 21.50
N GLN A 160 -3.31 -18.75 20.87
CA GLN A 160 -2.17 -19.63 21.09
C GLN A 160 -0.89 -19.02 20.50
N ILE A 161 0.14 -18.92 21.35
CA ILE A 161 1.49 -18.50 20.96
C ILE A 161 2.36 -19.76 20.82
N SER A 162 3.24 -19.78 19.82
CA SER A 162 4.18 -20.86 19.58
C SER A 162 5.12 -21.08 20.78
N SER A 163 5.50 -22.34 21.02
CA SER A 163 6.52 -22.67 22.01
C SER A 163 7.95 -22.46 21.48
N ASP A 164 8.10 -22.50 20.16
CA ASP A 164 9.32 -22.27 19.40
C ASP A 164 9.40 -20.85 18.85
N THR A 165 10.59 -20.44 18.41
CA THR A 165 10.84 -19.18 17.72
C THR A 165 11.01 -19.40 16.22
N LYS A 166 10.61 -18.39 15.43
CA LYS A 166 10.94 -18.29 14.00
C LYS A 166 11.78 -17.05 13.75
N THR A 167 12.62 -17.14 12.72
CA THR A 167 13.36 -15.98 12.20
C THR A 167 12.50 -15.24 11.18
N PHE A 168 12.39 -13.93 11.36
CA PHE A 168 11.64 -13.02 10.49
C PHE A 168 12.58 -11.97 9.92
N GLU A 169 12.44 -11.68 8.62
CA GLU A 169 13.13 -10.57 7.96
C GLU A 169 12.27 -9.31 8.05
N TYR A 170 12.90 -8.16 8.28
CA TYR A 170 12.27 -6.84 8.37
C TYR A 170 13.25 -5.75 7.93
N TRP A 171 12.75 -4.55 7.66
CA TRP A 171 13.61 -3.41 7.34
C TRP A 171 14.04 -2.65 8.60
N ASP A 172 15.34 -2.60 8.87
CA ASP A 172 15.89 -1.76 9.92
C ASP A 172 16.20 -0.36 9.39
N HIS A 173 15.21 0.53 9.50
CA HIS A 173 15.33 1.92 9.06
C HIS A 173 16.41 2.75 9.79
N LYS A 174 17.04 2.22 10.85
CA LYS A 174 18.15 2.91 11.53
C LYS A 174 19.50 2.59 10.89
N ASN A 175 19.63 1.38 10.35
CA ASN A 175 20.84 0.88 9.71
C ASN A 175 20.71 0.81 8.18
N HIS A 176 19.51 1.10 7.65
CA HIS A 176 19.18 1.10 6.23
C HIS A 176 19.44 -0.25 5.54
N GLU A 177 19.09 -1.34 6.23
CA GLU A 177 19.31 -2.70 5.74
C GLU A 177 18.17 -3.67 6.12
N TRP A 178 18.09 -4.79 5.39
CA TRP A 178 17.26 -5.92 5.80
C TRP A 178 17.95 -6.67 6.94
N THR A 179 17.25 -6.80 8.06
CA THR A 179 17.75 -7.47 9.26
C THR A 179 16.83 -8.64 9.63
N LYS A 180 17.33 -9.52 10.50
CA LYS A 180 16.60 -10.67 11.03
C LYS A 180 16.29 -10.47 12.51
N PHE A 181 15.12 -10.89 12.96
CA PHE A 181 14.83 -11.03 14.38
C PHE A 181 14.17 -12.39 14.64
N GLU A 182 14.49 -12.98 15.78
CA GLU A 182 13.86 -14.21 16.24
C GLU A 182 12.74 -13.89 17.23
N SER A 183 11.60 -14.54 17.08
CA SER A 183 10.45 -14.32 17.95
C SER A 183 9.54 -15.53 17.98
N PRO A 184 8.84 -15.78 19.11
CA PRO A 184 7.62 -16.58 19.06
C PRO A 184 6.58 -15.90 18.16
N TYR A 185 5.53 -16.62 17.79
CA TYR A 185 4.52 -16.14 16.86
C TYR A 185 3.13 -16.65 17.21
N VAL A 186 2.11 -15.99 16.67
CA VAL A 186 0.71 -16.40 16.86
C VAL A 186 0.43 -17.57 15.92
N LEU A 187 -0.19 -18.62 16.46
CA LEU A 187 -0.58 -19.79 15.70
C LEU A 187 -1.94 -19.56 15.04
N ASP A 188 -2.02 -19.92 13.76
CA ASP A 188 -3.30 -19.94 13.03
C ASP A 188 -4.24 -20.96 13.70
N PRO A 189 -5.48 -20.57 14.05
CA PRO A 189 -6.46 -21.46 14.70
C PRO A 189 -6.97 -22.59 13.79
N GLU A 190 -6.63 -22.61 12.50
CA GLU A 190 -7.03 -23.67 11.56
C GLU A 190 -6.51 -25.05 11.99
N LYS A 191 -7.41 -25.90 12.50
CA LYS A 191 -7.09 -27.22 13.09
C LYS A 191 -6.27 -28.17 12.21
N ASN A 192 -6.33 -28.00 10.88
CA ASN A 192 -5.66 -28.87 9.93
C ASN A 192 -4.24 -28.40 9.55
N LYS A 193 -3.79 -27.23 10.02
CA LYS A 193 -2.48 -26.65 9.72
C LYS A 193 -1.76 -26.24 10.99
N LYS A 194 -1.33 -27.23 11.77
CA LYS A 194 -0.47 -27.00 12.95
C LYS A 194 0.76 -26.19 12.53
N ASP A 195 1.16 -25.23 13.37
CA ASP A 195 2.38 -24.41 13.24
C ASP A 195 2.38 -23.38 12.09
N ARG A 196 1.20 -23.09 11.52
CA ARG A 196 1.04 -21.98 10.57
C ARG A 196 1.05 -20.64 11.31
N LEU A 197 1.83 -19.70 10.77
CA LEU A 197 1.94 -18.34 11.27
C LEU A 197 0.66 -17.55 10.97
N LEU A 198 0.14 -16.87 11.99
CA LEU A 198 -0.87 -15.82 11.87
C LEU A 198 -0.22 -14.46 12.21
N ILE A 199 -0.43 -13.47 11.35
CA ILE A 199 -0.05 -12.08 11.60
C ILE A 199 -1.33 -11.27 11.68
N LEU A 200 -1.64 -10.75 12.87
CA LEU A 200 -2.74 -9.84 13.10
C LEU A 200 -2.36 -8.45 12.59
N VAL A 201 -3.25 -7.82 11.84
CA VAL A 201 -3.05 -6.47 11.27
C VAL A 201 -3.93 -5.49 12.01
N PRO A 202 -3.40 -4.33 12.48
CA PRO A 202 -4.23 -3.30 13.10
C PRO A 202 -5.36 -2.89 12.18
N LYS A 203 -6.60 -2.87 12.67
CA LYS A 203 -7.76 -2.52 11.84
C LYS A 203 -7.71 -1.07 11.33
N THR A 204 -6.96 -0.22 12.03
CA THR A 204 -6.88 1.21 11.74
C THR A 204 -6.05 1.54 10.51
N ILE A 205 -5.19 0.62 10.05
CA ILE A 205 -4.26 0.85 8.92
C ILE A 205 -4.70 0.20 7.61
N VAL A 206 -5.89 -0.42 7.57
CA VAL A 206 -6.38 -1.11 6.37
C VAL A 206 -7.44 -0.27 5.64
N SER A 207 -7.46 -0.40 4.31
CA SER A 207 -8.50 0.17 3.47
C SER A 207 -8.81 -0.74 2.30
N LYS A 208 -10.01 -0.58 1.71
CA LYS A 208 -10.39 -1.30 0.49
C LYS A 208 -9.68 -0.77 -0.75
N ARG A 209 -9.41 0.53 -0.78
CA ARG A 209 -8.81 1.25 -1.92
C ARG A 209 -8.08 2.49 -1.41
N TYR A 210 -6.94 2.76 -2.02
CA TYR A 210 -6.20 3.97 -1.73
C TYR A 210 -6.93 5.20 -2.29
N ILE A 211 -7.07 6.21 -1.44
CA ILE A 211 -7.68 7.49 -1.84
C ILE A 211 -6.74 8.26 -2.75
N ILE A 212 -5.47 8.25 -2.35
CA ILE A 212 -4.38 8.70 -3.19
C ILE A 212 -4.16 7.62 -4.23
N SER A 213 -4.85 7.78 -5.35
CA SER A 213 -4.83 6.86 -6.48
C SER A 213 -4.56 7.59 -7.78
N PRO A 214 -4.06 6.89 -8.81
CA PRO A 214 -3.89 7.47 -10.15
C PRO A 214 -5.16 8.13 -10.66
N ALA A 215 -6.34 7.55 -10.39
CA ALA A 215 -7.61 8.08 -10.87
C ALA A 215 -7.98 9.40 -10.18
N LYS A 216 -7.75 9.50 -8.86
CA LYS A 216 -8.02 10.70 -8.09
C LYS A 216 -7.05 11.83 -8.46
N TYR A 217 -5.77 11.52 -8.67
CA TYR A 217 -4.78 12.51 -9.11
C TYR A 217 -5.11 13.06 -10.50
N VAL A 218 -5.44 12.20 -11.49
CA VAL A 218 -5.92 12.65 -12.81
C VAL A 218 -7.17 13.52 -12.70
N SER A 219 -8.10 13.14 -11.82
CA SER A 219 -9.29 13.95 -11.56
C SER A 219 -8.96 15.32 -10.97
N ASN A 220 -7.92 15.44 -10.13
CA ASN A 220 -7.42 16.72 -9.62
C ASN A 220 -6.83 17.57 -10.75
N ILE A 221 -5.98 16.99 -11.60
CA ILE A 221 -5.42 17.69 -12.77
C ILE A 221 -6.55 18.21 -13.66
N PHE A 222 -7.56 17.39 -13.96
CA PHE A 222 -8.70 17.82 -14.76
C PHE A 222 -9.50 18.94 -14.12
N SER A 223 -9.68 18.93 -12.79
CA SER A 223 -10.32 20.05 -12.09
C SER A 223 -9.56 21.37 -12.29
N ARG A 224 -8.23 21.34 -12.39
CA ARG A 224 -7.43 22.53 -12.69
C ARG A 224 -7.54 22.96 -14.15
N LEU A 225 -7.49 21.99 -15.08
CA LEU A 225 -7.68 22.28 -16.51
C LEU A 225 -9.04 22.95 -16.76
N GLN A 226 -10.10 22.51 -16.08
CA GLN A 226 -11.44 23.10 -16.19
C GLN A 226 -11.51 24.61 -15.84
N LEU A 227 -10.51 25.15 -15.15
CA LEU A 227 -10.40 26.58 -14.85
C LEU A 227 -9.83 27.41 -16.01
N LEU A 228 -9.18 26.77 -16.99
CA LEU A 228 -8.56 27.46 -18.12
C LEU A 228 -9.58 27.68 -19.24
N PRO A 229 -9.63 28.88 -19.86
CA PRO A 229 -10.62 29.21 -20.90
C PRO A 229 -10.65 28.22 -22.09
N MET A 230 -9.49 27.66 -22.47
CA MET A 230 -9.41 26.68 -23.58
C MET A 230 -10.09 25.34 -23.31
N TYR A 231 -10.44 25.03 -22.05
CA TYR A 231 -11.22 23.84 -21.67
C TYR A 231 -12.65 24.19 -21.26
N GLN A 232 -13.14 25.33 -21.70
CA GLN A 232 -14.52 25.78 -21.55
C GLN A 232 -15.18 25.90 -22.92
N ASP A 233 -16.49 25.70 -22.98
CA ASP A 233 -17.25 25.95 -24.20
C ASP A 233 -17.44 27.46 -24.45
N ALA A 234 -18.07 27.82 -25.56
CA ALA A 234 -18.34 29.22 -25.93
C ALA A 234 -19.17 29.99 -24.89
N LYS A 235 -19.80 29.31 -23.91
CA LYS A 235 -20.57 29.90 -22.81
C LYS A 235 -19.80 29.89 -21.49
N GLY A 236 -18.52 29.53 -21.49
CA GLY A 236 -17.68 29.43 -20.29
C GLY A 236 -17.93 28.17 -19.46
N LYS A 237 -18.71 27.20 -19.94
CA LYS A 237 -18.97 25.97 -19.19
C LYS A 237 -17.79 25.01 -19.32
N PRO A 238 -17.19 24.51 -18.22
CA PRO A 238 -16.06 23.60 -18.31
C PRO A 238 -16.40 22.26 -18.97
N TYR A 239 -15.46 21.74 -19.75
CA TYR A 239 -15.60 20.42 -20.35
C TYR A 239 -15.73 19.32 -19.30
N PRO A 240 -16.65 18.34 -19.46
CA PRO A 240 -16.75 17.20 -18.56
C PRO A 240 -15.44 16.42 -18.45
N LYS A 241 -15.16 15.84 -17.28
CA LYS A 241 -13.97 15.01 -17.05
C LYS A 241 -13.87 13.81 -18.02
N LYS A 242 -15.00 13.29 -18.48
CA LYS A 242 -15.05 12.25 -19.53
C LYS A 242 -14.49 12.77 -20.85
N THR A 243 -14.86 13.98 -21.26
CA THR A 243 -14.32 14.66 -22.45
C THR A 243 -12.84 14.94 -22.31
N LEU A 244 -12.40 15.44 -21.15
CA LEU A 244 -10.97 15.67 -20.87
C LEU A 244 -10.17 14.37 -20.91
N ARG A 245 -10.71 13.26 -20.36
CA ARG A 245 -10.08 11.94 -20.45
C ARG A 245 -9.90 11.50 -21.90
N GLU A 246 -10.91 11.72 -22.74
CA GLU A 246 -10.81 11.38 -24.15
C GLU A 246 -9.73 12.20 -24.86
N LEU A 247 -9.76 13.53 -24.68
CA LEU A 247 -8.86 14.46 -25.37
C LEU A 247 -7.41 14.40 -24.88
N LYS A 248 -7.19 14.25 -23.58
CA LYS A 248 -5.87 14.32 -22.94
C LYS A 248 -5.22 12.97 -22.71
N ILE A 249 -5.99 11.90 -22.59
CA ILE A 249 -5.46 10.57 -22.27
C ILE A 249 -5.70 9.61 -23.42
N ASN A 250 -6.95 9.36 -23.79
CA ASN A 250 -7.26 8.27 -24.72
C ASN A 250 -6.71 8.48 -26.13
N LYS A 251 -6.76 9.73 -26.64
CA LYS A 251 -6.27 10.09 -27.97
C LYS A 251 -4.76 10.37 -28.06
N GLN A 252 -4.13 10.71 -26.93
CA GLN A 252 -2.71 11.13 -26.92
C GLN A 252 -1.74 9.98 -26.62
N TYR A 253 -2.22 8.94 -25.93
CA TYR A 253 -1.38 7.82 -25.50
C TYR A 253 -1.91 6.51 -26.06
N ASN A 254 -0.99 5.64 -26.47
CA ASN A 254 -1.31 4.32 -27.03
C ASN A 254 -1.33 3.23 -25.96
N GLU A 255 -0.32 3.23 -25.08
CA GLU A 255 -0.14 2.27 -24.00
C GLU A 255 -0.04 2.97 -22.65
N ASP A 256 -0.42 2.28 -21.57
CA ASP A 256 -0.32 2.77 -20.19
C ASP A 256 -0.83 4.21 -20.01
N LYS A 257 -1.90 4.54 -20.75
CA LYS A 257 -2.30 5.92 -21.07
C LYS A 257 -2.37 6.83 -19.86
N GLN A 258 -2.99 6.33 -18.79
CA GLN A 258 -3.15 7.11 -17.55
C GLN A 258 -1.82 7.33 -16.82
N LYS A 259 -0.93 6.32 -16.79
CA LYS A 259 0.40 6.46 -16.16
C LYS A 259 1.25 7.45 -16.94
N ASN A 260 1.33 7.29 -18.26
CA ASN A 260 2.13 8.17 -19.10
C ASN A 260 1.62 9.62 -19.01
N TYR A 261 0.28 9.81 -18.99
CA TYR A 261 -0.30 11.12 -18.71
C TYR A 261 0.08 11.69 -17.34
N ILE A 262 0.10 10.87 -16.28
CA ILE A 262 0.54 11.29 -14.93
C ILE A 262 2.00 11.74 -14.95
N LEU A 263 2.89 10.99 -15.59
CA LEU A 263 4.31 11.33 -15.69
C LEU A 263 4.48 12.65 -16.45
N ASP A 264 3.92 12.77 -17.65
CA ASP A 264 4.06 13.97 -18.49
C ASP A 264 3.44 15.21 -17.85
N SER A 265 2.26 15.06 -17.24
CA SER A 265 1.58 16.18 -16.56
C SER A 265 2.36 16.63 -15.33
N THR A 266 2.96 15.70 -14.58
CA THR A 266 3.77 16.05 -13.41
C THR A 266 5.11 16.67 -13.82
N THR A 267 5.68 16.27 -14.97
CA THR A 267 6.86 16.95 -15.53
C THR A 267 6.52 18.36 -16.02
N SER A 268 5.38 18.53 -16.71
CA SER A 268 5.02 19.80 -17.35
C SER A 268 4.38 20.81 -16.38
N SER A 269 3.74 20.32 -15.32
CA SER A 269 3.04 21.11 -14.30
C SER A 269 3.30 20.52 -12.90
N PRO A 270 4.55 20.53 -12.42
CA PRO A 270 4.94 19.92 -11.16
C PRO A 270 4.19 20.49 -9.95
N GLU A 271 3.77 21.75 -10.01
CA GLU A 271 2.98 22.42 -8.97
C GLU A 271 1.64 21.71 -8.71
N TYR A 272 1.05 21.03 -9.70
CA TYR A 272 -0.19 20.28 -9.50
C TYR A 272 0.02 19.05 -8.63
N PHE A 273 1.15 18.36 -8.80
CA PHE A 273 1.54 17.23 -7.96
C PHE A 273 1.89 17.68 -6.55
N ILE A 274 2.71 18.73 -6.44
CA ILE A 274 3.18 19.28 -5.17
C ILE A 274 2.00 19.67 -4.29
N ASP A 275 1.07 20.49 -4.84
CA ASP A 275 -0.13 20.93 -4.13
C ASP A 275 -1.07 19.76 -3.81
N TYR A 276 -1.22 18.79 -4.72
CA TYR A 276 -2.04 17.59 -4.49
C TYR A 276 -1.52 16.75 -3.31
N MET A 277 -0.20 16.58 -3.21
CA MET A 277 0.43 15.81 -2.14
C MET A 277 0.45 16.56 -0.80
N GLU A 278 0.61 17.89 -0.78
CA GLU A 278 0.50 18.69 0.45
C GLU A 278 -0.89 18.60 1.09
N HIS A 279 -1.91 18.52 0.25
CA HIS A 279 -3.29 18.36 0.70
C HIS A 279 -3.66 16.91 1.02
N SER A 280 -2.75 15.94 0.82
CA SER A 280 -3.05 14.53 0.98
C SER A 280 -3.23 14.10 2.45
N GLU A 281 -2.57 14.77 3.39
CA GLU A 281 -2.66 14.45 4.82
C GLU A 281 -4.07 14.67 5.39
N LYS A 282 -4.85 15.60 4.81
CA LYS A 282 -6.25 15.85 5.16
C LYS A 282 -7.16 14.63 4.94
N TYR A 283 -6.71 13.65 4.17
CA TYR A 283 -7.45 12.41 3.92
C TYR A 283 -7.19 11.32 4.97
N ARG A 284 -6.20 11.46 5.86
CA ARG A 284 -5.82 10.43 6.85
C ARG A 284 -6.94 10.12 7.84
N ASP A 285 -7.46 11.13 8.53
CA ASP A 285 -8.43 10.94 9.62
C ASP A 285 -9.82 10.49 9.14
N ASN A 286 -10.18 10.85 7.92
CA ASN A 286 -11.54 10.64 7.40
C ASN A 286 -11.80 9.18 6.96
N LYS A 287 -10.83 8.29 7.11
CA LYS A 287 -10.70 7.11 6.23
C LYS A 287 -10.16 5.84 6.86
N SER A 288 -9.85 5.87 8.15
CA SER A 288 -9.81 4.62 8.91
C SER A 288 -11.20 3.98 8.84
N MET A 289 -11.26 2.70 8.52
CA MET A 289 -12.55 2.01 8.37
C MET A 289 -13.20 1.83 9.74
N LEU A 290 -14.47 2.19 9.84
CA LEU A 290 -15.25 1.93 11.06
C LEU A 290 -15.58 0.44 11.18
N ASP A 291 -15.89 -0.02 12.39
CA ASP A 291 -16.25 -1.42 12.64
C ASP A 291 -17.43 -1.86 11.76
N ASP A 292 -18.46 -1.02 11.57
CA ASP A 292 -19.60 -1.31 10.68
C ASP A 292 -19.19 -1.48 9.21
N GLU A 293 -18.21 -0.69 8.73
CA GLU A 293 -17.67 -0.82 7.38
C GLU A 293 -16.90 -2.12 7.24
N LEU A 294 -16.02 -2.44 8.21
CA LEU A 294 -15.24 -3.67 8.22
C LEU A 294 -16.14 -4.91 8.25
N ILE A 295 -17.19 -4.92 9.08
CA ILE A 295 -18.17 -6.01 9.16
C ILE A 295 -18.81 -6.28 7.79
N SER A 296 -19.06 -5.24 6.98
CA SER A 296 -19.63 -5.42 5.63
C SER A 296 -18.71 -6.16 4.64
N PHE A 297 -17.41 -6.28 4.97
CA PHE A 297 -16.40 -6.95 4.14
C PHE A 297 -15.92 -8.29 4.72
N LEU A 298 -16.23 -8.57 5.99
CA LEU A 298 -15.85 -9.80 6.69
C LEU A 298 -16.98 -10.81 6.66
#